data_AF-A0A0D9X9V9-F1
#
_entry.id   AF-A0A0D9X9V9-F1
#
_cell.length_a   1.000
_cell.length_b   1.000
_cell.length_c   1.000
_cell.angle_alpha   90.00
_cell.angle_beta   90.00
_cell.angle_gamma   90.00
#
_symmetry.space_group_name_H-M   'P 1'
#
loop_
_entity.id
_entity.type
_entity.pdbx_description
1 polymer ?
#
loop_
_entity_poly.entity_id
_entity_poly.type
_entity_poly.pdbx_seq_one_letter_code
_entity_poly.pdbx_strand_id
1 'polypeptide(L)'
;MCCSSKTPPPAVVDIDDEMQELIDAVMNCGPEEDADELETEQLLTTHSSVGTKYLSNPDPTPEQMQWASGAERAAGTMADAMAPCVADLRRALAVFAGTGSPEEAALSRHAAWCDARRREAAEVASLARRLAESHLRCLAARGVDRVVVDPEAAALTAAMREAMESTPVNTWIMMTPEEVARRAFAVVLRATQLTYKLRWGADGLEGKDGEEAVVRALREREAAAEEELDRVSAVFDATIRPYEAWYAQVNKEAPVKKRPSPETEEEEDLEGPRQRRRMFPAGEDSPGTEY
;
A
#
# COMPACT_ATOMS: atom_id res chain seq x y z
N MET A 1 57.77 21.31 43.97
CA MET A 1 57.13 21.88 42.76
C MET A 1 55.83 21.11 42.53
N CYS A 2 54.70 21.64 42.99
CA CYS A 2 53.39 21.02 42.75
C CYS A 2 52.78 21.71 41.53
N CYS A 3 52.68 20.99 40.41
CA CYS A 3 51.96 21.45 39.24
C CYS A 3 50.45 21.38 39.53
N SER A 4 49.83 22.52 39.83
CA SER A 4 48.38 22.66 39.75
C SER A 4 47.94 22.48 38.31
N SER A 5 47.45 21.29 37.96
CA SER A 5 46.65 21.10 36.76
C SER A 5 45.31 21.82 36.96
N LYS A 6 45.24 23.08 36.51
CA LYS A 6 43.95 23.75 36.28
C LYS A 6 43.28 23.03 35.12
N THR A 7 42.34 22.15 35.44
CA THR A 7 41.31 21.72 34.50
C THR A 7 40.60 22.99 34.02
N PRO A 8 40.45 23.23 32.70
CA PRO A 8 39.63 24.34 32.22
C PRO A 8 38.21 24.18 32.78
N PRO A 9 37.51 25.27 33.12
CA PRO A 9 36.12 25.19 33.51
C PRO A 9 35.34 24.49 32.38
N PRO A 10 34.34 23.65 32.71
CA PRO A 10 33.48 23.06 31.69
C PRO A 10 32.91 24.21 30.83
N ALA A 11 32.87 24.00 29.51
CA ALA A 11 32.26 24.96 28.60
C ALA A 11 30.84 25.24 29.10
N VAL A 12 30.55 26.51 29.41
CA VAL A 12 29.20 26.96 29.71
C VAL A 12 28.40 26.75 28.42
N VAL A 13 27.59 25.70 28.38
CA VAL A 13 26.59 25.54 27.34
C VAL A 13 25.50 26.55 27.68
N ASP A 14 25.45 27.65 26.93
CA ASP A 14 24.39 28.63 27.08
C ASP A 14 23.05 27.96 26.69
N ILE A 15 22.04 28.12 27.55
CA ILE A 15 20.67 27.69 27.27
C ILE A 15 20.08 28.73 26.31
N ASP A 16 19.84 28.33 25.07
CA ASP A 16 19.11 29.16 24.10
C ASP A 16 17.59 28.99 24.27
N ASP A 17 16.81 29.83 23.57
CA ASP A 17 15.35 29.85 23.67
C ASP A 17 14.74 28.47 23.28
N GLU A 18 15.30 27.79 22.28
CA GLU A 18 14.85 26.47 21.84
C GLU A 18 15.10 25.39 22.92
N MET A 19 16.26 25.43 23.57
CA MET A 19 16.57 24.52 24.69
C MET A 19 15.70 24.82 25.91
N GLN A 20 15.43 26.09 26.19
CA GLN A 20 14.54 26.47 27.29
C GLN A 20 13.11 25.99 27.04
N GLU A 21 12.60 26.12 25.82
CA GLU A 21 11.28 25.59 25.43
C GLU A 21 11.22 24.06 25.59
N LEU A 22 12.27 23.33 25.21
CA LEU A 22 12.35 21.89 25.41
C LEU A 22 12.31 21.50 26.90
N ILE A 23 13.09 22.21 27.73
CA ILE A 23 13.12 21.97 29.18
C ILE A 23 11.73 22.24 29.78
N ASP A 24 11.11 23.36 29.42
CA ASP A 24 9.79 23.73 29.90
C ASP A 24 8.73 22.71 29.47
N ALA A 25 8.79 22.20 28.23
CA ALA A 25 7.91 21.14 27.76
C ALA A 25 8.05 19.87 28.60
N VAL A 26 9.29 19.37 28.76
CA VAL A 26 9.61 18.17 29.55
C VAL A 26 9.18 18.29 31.01
N MET A 27 9.32 19.48 31.59
CA MET A 27 8.97 19.72 32.99
C MET A 27 7.45 19.83 33.21
N ASN A 28 6.68 20.12 32.16
CA ASN A 28 5.24 20.30 32.21
C ASN A 28 4.45 19.16 31.53
N CYS A 29 5.11 18.04 31.22
CA CYS A 29 4.46 16.83 30.71
C CYS A 29 3.32 16.39 31.66
N GLY A 30 2.13 16.19 31.09
CA GLY A 30 0.93 15.85 31.82
C GLY A 30 0.44 14.41 31.54
N PRO A 31 -0.67 14.00 32.17
CA PRO A 31 -1.23 12.65 32.00
C PRO A 31 -1.63 12.29 30.56
N GLU A 32 -1.85 13.28 29.70
CA GLU A 32 -2.15 13.09 28.28
C GLU A 32 -0.90 12.57 27.54
N GLU A 33 0.28 13.11 27.86
CA GLU A 33 1.54 12.68 27.26
C GLU A 33 1.90 11.26 27.72
N ASP A 34 1.70 10.94 29.01
CA ASP A 34 1.87 9.57 29.52
C ASP A 34 0.98 8.55 28.78
N ALA A 35 -0.23 8.96 28.36
CA ALA A 35 -1.16 8.11 27.62
C ALA A 35 -0.69 7.90 26.17
N ASP A 36 -0.23 8.96 25.51
CA ASP A 36 0.33 8.91 24.15
C ASP A 36 1.63 8.08 24.11
N GLU A 37 2.46 8.19 25.15
CA GLU A 37 3.66 7.37 25.31
C GLU A 37 3.30 5.88 25.39
N LEU A 38 2.30 5.53 26.20
CA LEU A 38 1.84 4.15 26.36
C LEU A 38 1.22 3.60 25.06
N GLU A 39 0.43 4.40 24.34
CA GLU A 39 -0.14 3.99 23.06
C GLU A 39 0.99 3.67 22.05
N THR A 40 2.00 4.52 22.00
CA THR A 40 3.18 4.34 21.14
C THR A 40 3.93 3.04 21.46
N GLU A 41 4.14 2.74 22.74
CA GLU A 41 4.77 1.49 23.20
C GLU A 41 3.98 0.25 22.76
N GLN A 42 2.67 0.28 22.94
CA GLN A 42 1.78 -0.83 22.56
C GLN A 42 1.76 -1.05 21.05
N LEU A 43 1.75 0.05 20.27
CA LEU A 43 1.79 0.01 18.83
C LEU A 43 3.09 -0.65 18.33
N LEU A 44 4.25 -0.18 18.78
CA LEU A 44 5.55 -0.74 18.37
C LEU A 44 5.71 -2.20 18.79
N THR A 45 5.28 -2.54 20.01
CA THR A 45 5.28 -3.94 20.50
C THR A 45 4.43 -4.84 19.60
N THR A 46 3.24 -4.37 19.23
CA THR A 46 2.33 -5.11 18.34
C THR A 46 2.96 -5.31 16.96
N HIS A 47 3.51 -4.25 16.36
CA HIS A 47 4.16 -4.34 15.06
C HIS A 47 5.40 -5.23 15.08
N SER A 48 6.19 -5.21 16.16
CA SER A 48 7.35 -6.11 16.31
C SER A 48 6.91 -7.58 16.40
N SER A 49 5.85 -7.87 17.14
CA SER A 49 5.24 -9.21 17.22
C SER A 49 4.72 -9.69 15.85
N VAL A 50 3.99 -8.83 15.14
CA VAL A 50 3.49 -9.12 13.78
C VAL A 50 4.65 -9.39 12.82
N GLY A 51 5.68 -8.54 12.81
CA GLY A 51 6.86 -8.70 11.96
C GLY A 51 7.60 -10.00 12.22
N THR A 52 7.78 -10.35 13.50
CA THR A 52 8.42 -11.62 13.91
C THR A 52 7.61 -12.83 13.44
N LYS A 53 6.27 -12.78 13.59
CA LYS A 53 5.38 -13.82 13.10
C LYS A 53 5.46 -13.99 11.58
N TYR A 54 5.46 -12.88 10.83
CA TYR A 54 5.53 -12.93 9.37
C TYR A 54 6.87 -13.43 8.85
N LEU A 55 7.99 -13.10 9.51
CA LEU A 55 9.31 -13.65 9.17
C LEU A 55 9.41 -15.17 9.29
N SER A 56 8.54 -15.79 10.09
CA SER A 56 8.47 -17.24 10.21
C SER A 56 7.78 -17.91 9.00
N ASN A 57 7.13 -17.13 8.13
CA ASN A 57 6.53 -17.63 6.91
C ASN A 57 7.57 -17.63 5.76
N PRO A 58 7.94 -18.82 5.23
CA PRO A 58 8.90 -18.91 4.13
C PRO A 58 8.38 -18.38 2.80
N ASP A 59 7.06 -18.18 2.67
CA ASP A 59 6.42 -17.60 1.47
C ASP A 59 5.42 -16.50 1.88
N PRO A 60 5.89 -15.25 2.04
CA PRO A 60 5.04 -14.16 2.50
C PRO A 60 3.87 -13.86 1.56
N THR A 61 2.67 -13.74 2.11
CA THR A 61 1.46 -13.40 1.34
C THR A 61 1.48 -11.94 0.88
N PRO A 62 0.64 -11.55 -0.11
CA PRO A 62 0.53 -10.16 -0.54
C PRO A 62 0.20 -9.18 0.60
N GLU A 63 -0.68 -9.57 1.53
CA GLU A 63 -1.03 -8.77 2.70
C GLU A 63 0.19 -8.58 3.64
N GLN A 64 0.98 -9.62 3.85
CA GLN A 64 2.21 -9.54 4.64
C GLN A 64 3.25 -8.62 3.98
N MET A 65 3.31 -8.62 2.65
CA MET A 65 4.17 -7.72 1.88
C MET A 65 3.67 -6.27 1.89
N GLN A 66 2.35 -6.05 1.88
CA GLN A 66 1.76 -4.72 2.05
C GLN A 66 2.06 -4.17 3.44
N TRP A 67 1.91 -5.00 4.47
CA TRP A 67 2.32 -4.66 5.83
C TRP A 67 3.81 -4.29 5.89
N ALA A 68 4.70 -5.08 5.29
CA ALA A 68 6.14 -4.77 5.30
C ALA A 68 6.44 -3.40 4.68
N SER A 69 5.87 -3.10 3.52
CA SER A 69 6.09 -1.80 2.87
C SER A 69 5.58 -0.62 3.71
N GLY A 70 4.42 -0.78 4.36
CA GLY A 70 3.86 0.23 5.25
C GLY A 70 4.69 0.40 6.52
N ALA A 71 5.04 -0.71 7.17
CA ALA A 71 5.77 -0.75 8.44
C ALA A 71 7.21 -0.24 8.29
N GLU A 72 7.93 -0.63 7.23
CA GLU A 72 9.28 -0.13 6.95
C GLU A 72 9.29 1.40 6.85
N ARG A 73 8.39 1.96 6.05
CA ARG A 73 8.31 3.40 5.83
C ARG A 73 7.91 4.12 7.12
N ALA A 74 6.81 3.71 7.74
CA ALA A 74 6.27 4.41 8.92
C ALA A 74 7.23 4.34 10.12
N ALA A 75 7.76 3.15 10.42
CA ALA A 75 8.67 2.97 11.54
C ALA A 75 10.06 3.58 11.25
N GLY A 76 10.51 3.56 10.00
CA GLY A 76 11.71 4.29 9.57
C GLY A 76 11.56 5.80 9.78
N THR A 77 10.48 6.40 9.27
CA THR A 77 10.18 7.82 9.47
C THR A 77 10.09 8.19 10.95
N MET A 78 9.45 7.34 11.77
CA MET A 78 9.37 7.56 13.22
C MET A 78 10.77 7.54 13.86
N ALA A 79 11.60 6.53 13.54
CA ALA A 79 12.95 6.44 14.08
C ALA A 79 13.82 7.64 13.69
N ASP A 80 13.69 8.11 12.45
CA ASP A 80 14.41 9.29 11.95
C ASP A 80 13.92 10.59 12.61
N ALA A 81 12.61 10.74 12.81
CA ALA A 81 12.03 11.90 13.49
C ALA A 81 12.40 11.98 14.97
N MET A 82 12.57 10.84 15.66
CA MET A 82 12.99 10.81 17.06
C MET A 82 14.49 11.04 17.26
N ALA A 83 15.32 10.83 16.23
CA ALA A 83 16.77 11.02 16.33
C ALA A 83 17.21 12.44 16.76
N PRO A 84 16.71 13.54 16.16
CA PRO A 84 17.04 14.90 16.61
C PRO A 84 16.54 15.18 18.03
N CYS A 85 15.30 14.79 18.36
CA CYS A 85 14.74 14.96 19.71
C CYS A 85 15.63 14.32 20.80
N VAL A 86 16.10 13.08 20.56
CA VAL A 86 17.04 12.41 21.47
C VAL A 86 18.37 13.17 21.60
N ALA A 87 18.87 13.77 20.51
CA ALA A 87 20.10 14.55 20.54
C ALA A 87 19.92 15.84 21.35
N ASP A 88 18.78 16.51 21.23
CA ASP A 88 18.48 17.74 21.95
C ASP A 88 18.23 17.49 23.44
N LEU A 89 17.49 16.41 23.78
CA LEU A 89 17.33 15.97 25.17
C LEU A 89 18.67 15.63 25.84
N ARG A 90 19.60 15.00 25.11
CA ARG A 90 20.96 14.72 25.62
C ARG A 90 21.78 15.98 25.79
N ARG A 91 21.61 16.97 24.90
CA ARG A 91 22.27 18.27 24.99
C ARG A 91 21.78 19.03 26.21
N ALA A 92 20.48 19.10 26.44
CA ALA A 92 19.89 19.70 27.63
C ALA A 92 20.32 18.95 28.89
N LEU A 93 20.29 17.61 28.90
CA LEU A 93 20.74 16.80 30.03
C LEU A 93 22.19 17.09 30.42
N ALA A 94 23.07 17.36 29.45
CA ALA A 94 24.48 17.68 29.71
C ALA A 94 24.64 19.00 30.49
N VAL A 95 23.69 19.94 30.39
CA VAL A 95 23.69 21.21 31.16
C VAL A 95 23.44 20.95 32.64
N PHE A 96 22.57 19.98 32.95
CA PHE A 96 22.16 19.66 34.32
C PHE A 96 22.93 18.46 34.92
N ALA A 97 23.91 17.90 34.22
CA ALA A 97 24.58 16.68 34.63
C ALA A 97 25.28 16.81 35.99
N GLY A 98 24.93 15.94 36.94
CA GLY A 98 25.48 15.90 38.30
C GLY A 98 24.98 16.99 39.23
N THR A 99 23.93 17.72 38.84
CA THR A 99 23.32 18.76 39.67
C THR A 99 22.34 18.18 40.70
N GLY A 100 21.77 17.00 40.43
CA GLY A 100 20.71 16.39 41.22
C GLY A 100 19.38 17.14 41.10
N SER A 101 19.23 17.99 40.08
CA SER A 101 18.05 18.81 39.89
C SER A 101 16.87 17.99 39.34
N PRO A 102 15.62 18.44 39.53
CA PRO A 102 14.46 17.76 38.93
C PRO A 102 14.51 17.76 37.39
N GLU A 103 15.10 18.79 36.78
CA GLU A 103 15.33 18.87 35.33
C GLU A 103 16.26 17.75 34.86
N GLU A 104 17.35 17.47 35.57
CA GLU A 104 18.26 16.36 35.26
C GLU A 104 17.52 15.02 35.22
N ALA A 105 16.68 14.76 36.22
CA ALA A 105 15.91 13.52 36.31
C ALA A 105 14.84 13.41 35.21
N ALA A 106 14.13 14.49 34.92
CA ALA A 106 13.12 14.53 33.87
C ALA A 106 13.76 14.34 32.49
N LEU A 107 14.77 15.13 32.15
CA LEU A 107 15.49 15.02 30.87
C LEU A 107 16.10 13.63 30.67
N SER A 108 16.66 13.03 31.73
CA SER A 108 17.19 11.66 31.67
C SER A 108 16.09 10.63 31.38
N ARG A 109 14.90 10.76 31.98
CA ARG A 109 13.77 9.87 31.73
C ARG A 109 13.27 9.99 30.29
N HIS A 110 13.01 11.21 29.81
CA HIS A 110 12.51 11.44 28.45
C HIS A 110 13.55 11.02 27.40
N ALA A 111 14.84 11.32 27.61
CA ALA A 111 15.89 10.85 26.71
C ALA A 111 15.94 9.32 26.61
N ALA A 112 15.79 8.62 27.74
CA ALA A 112 15.76 7.16 27.77
C ALA A 112 14.53 6.59 27.06
N TRP A 113 13.37 7.20 27.29
CA TRP A 113 12.12 6.81 26.64
C TRP A 113 12.19 7.02 25.11
N CYS A 114 12.56 8.21 24.65
CA CYS A 114 12.67 8.50 23.21
C CYS A 114 13.69 7.60 22.53
N ASP A 115 14.83 7.32 23.18
CA ASP A 115 15.85 6.42 22.61
C ASP A 115 15.35 4.96 22.53
N ALA A 116 14.58 4.49 23.51
CA ALA A 116 13.96 3.17 23.49
C ALA A 116 12.96 3.04 22.32
N ARG A 117 12.04 4.00 22.18
CA ARG A 117 11.06 4.01 21.07
C ARG A 117 11.72 4.11 19.70
N ARG A 118 12.77 4.93 19.58
CA ARG A 118 13.56 5.02 18.35
C ARG A 118 14.18 3.68 17.97
N ARG A 119 14.74 2.96 18.94
CA ARG A 119 15.32 1.62 18.71
C ARG A 119 14.25 0.60 18.32
N GLU A 120 13.12 0.57 19.01
CA GLU A 120 12.00 -0.32 18.71
C GLU A 120 11.41 -0.05 17.30
N ALA A 121 11.25 1.22 16.92
CA ALA A 121 10.82 1.60 15.58
C ALA A 121 11.84 1.15 14.51
N ALA A 122 13.14 1.34 14.77
CA ALA A 122 14.20 0.86 13.88
C ALA A 122 14.20 -0.69 13.76
N GLU A 123 13.89 -1.41 14.83
CA GLU A 123 13.71 -2.86 14.82
C GLU A 123 12.51 -3.29 13.97
N VAL A 124 11.35 -2.63 14.11
CA VAL A 124 10.18 -2.89 13.25
C VAL A 124 10.52 -2.67 11.77
N ALA A 125 11.20 -1.57 11.45
CA ALA A 125 11.64 -1.30 10.09
C ALA A 125 12.64 -2.36 9.57
N SER A 126 13.50 -2.88 10.44
CA SER A 126 14.42 -3.98 10.13
C SER A 126 13.68 -5.30 9.88
N LEU A 127 12.68 -5.64 10.70
CA LEU A 127 11.84 -6.83 10.51
C LEU A 127 11.11 -6.79 9.16
N ALA A 128 10.55 -5.63 8.79
CA ALA A 128 9.90 -5.41 7.52
C ALA A 128 10.85 -5.60 6.32
N ARG A 129 12.06 -5.01 6.39
CA ARG A 129 13.10 -5.20 5.37
C ARG A 129 13.49 -6.66 5.20
N ARG A 130 13.74 -7.37 6.31
CA ARG A 130 14.07 -8.80 6.28
C ARG A 130 12.95 -9.64 5.67
N LEU A 131 11.69 -9.27 5.89
CA LEU A 131 10.55 -9.96 5.27
C LEU A 131 10.53 -9.73 3.76
N ALA A 132 10.80 -8.50 3.32
CA ALA A 132 10.92 -8.18 1.90
C ALA A 132 12.07 -8.94 1.22
N GLU A 133 13.24 -8.99 1.86
CA GLU A 133 14.37 -9.80 1.37
C GLU A 133 14.06 -11.30 1.34
N SER A 134 13.38 -11.84 2.36
CA SER A 134 12.95 -13.24 2.38
C SER A 134 12.05 -13.56 1.19
N HIS A 135 11.07 -12.68 0.91
CA HIS A 135 10.21 -12.82 -0.25
C HIS A 135 11.00 -12.76 -1.57
N LEU A 136 12.01 -11.88 -1.69
CA LEU A 136 12.88 -11.84 -2.88
C LEU A 136 13.66 -13.15 -3.07
N ARG A 137 14.22 -13.72 -2.00
CA ARG A 137 14.88 -15.04 -2.06
C ARG A 137 13.90 -16.14 -2.42
N CYS A 138 12.67 -16.07 -1.92
CA CYS A 138 11.62 -17.02 -2.27
C CYS A 138 11.21 -16.90 -3.75
N LEU A 139 11.08 -15.67 -4.26
CA LEU A 139 10.92 -15.43 -5.69
C LEU A 139 12.10 -16.03 -6.45
N ALA A 140 13.36 -15.75 -6.09
CA ALA A 140 14.54 -16.33 -6.75
C ALA A 140 14.53 -17.87 -6.78
N ALA A 141 14.10 -18.53 -5.71
CA ALA A 141 14.05 -20.00 -5.63
C ALA A 141 12.97 -20.64 -6.53
N ARG A 142 11.92 -19.90 -6.91
CA ARG A 142 10.67 -20.47 -7.46
C ARG A 142 10.68 -20.97 -8.91
N GLY A 143 11.82 -21.21 -9.58
CA GLY A 143 11.86 -21.50 -11.04
C GLY A 143 11.16 -20.48 -11.97
N VAL A 144 11.55 -20.39 -13.24
CA VAL A 144 10.95 -19.43 -14.20
C VAL A 144 9.51 -19.82 -14.58
N ASP A 145 9.14 -21.09 -14.40
CA ASP A 145 7.88 -21.67 -14.89
C ASP A 145 6.63 -21.34 -14.06
N ARG A 146 6.78 -20.85 -12.83
CA ARG A 146 5.64 -20.42 -12.01
C ARG A 146 5.27 -18.97 -12.32
N VAL A 147 4.69 -18.82 -13.51
CA VAL A 147 3.72 -17.80 -13.91
C VAL A 147 4.06 -16.39 -13.41
N VAL A 148 4.84 -15.69 -14.22
CA VAL A 148 5.28 -14.29 -14.05
C VAL A 148 4.10 -13.30 -14.15
N VAL A 149 2.94 -13.73 -14.67
CA VAL A 149 1.72 -12.92 -14.78
C VAL A 149 0.50 -13.79 -14.50
N ASP A 150 -0.37 -13.32 -13.59
CA ASP A 150 -1.66 -13.91 -13.20
C ASP A 150 -2.32 -14.73 -14.34
N PRO A 151 -2.63 -16.04 -14.12
CA PRO A 151 -3.31 -16.87 -15.11
C PRO A 151 -4.58 -16.21 -15.68
N GLU A 152 -5.26 -15.36 -14.90
CA GLU A 152 -6.43 -14.61 -15.34
C GLU A 152 -6.11 -13.58 -16.43
N ALA A 153 -4.91 -13.00 -16.42
CA ALA A 153 -4.45 -12.06 -17.43
C ALA A 153 -4.12 -12.74 -18.76
N ALA A 154 -3.44 -13.89 -18.70
CA ALA A 154 -3.17 -14.72 -19.87
C ALA A 154 -4.48 -15.26 -20.48
N ALA A 155 -5.42 -15.68 -19.63
CA ALA A 155 -6.75 -16.12 -20.04
C ALA A 155 -7.58 -14.98 -20.64
N LEU A 156 -7.55 -13.77 -20.06
CA LEU A 156 -8.22 -12.59 -20.61
C LEU A 156 -7.64 -12.24 -21.99
N THR A 157 -6.31 -12.19 -22.11
CA THR A 157 -5.61 -11.87 -23.35
C THR A 157 -5.93 -12.89 -24.47
N ALA A 158 -5.96 -14.19 -24.13
CA ALA A 158 -6.33 -15.25 -25.06
C ALA A 158 -7.81 -15.18 -25.46
N ALA A 159 -8.72 -15.02 -24.49
CA ALA A 159 -10.16 -14.90 -24.75
C ALA A 159 -10.50 -13.66 -25.60
N MET A 160 -9.77 -12.56 -25.41
CA MET A 160 -9.94 -11.35 -26.20
C MET A 160 -9.45 -11.49 -27.64
N ARG A 161 -8.32 -12.18 -27.86
CA ARG A 161 -7.83 -12.50 -29.19
C ARG A 161 -8.82 -13.40 -29.94
N GLU A 162 -9.29 -14.47 -29.30
CA GLU A 162 -10.26 -15.39 -29.87
C GLU A 162 -11.59 -14.68 -30.21
N ALA A 163 -12.06 -13.80 -29.34
CA ALA A 163 -13.28 -13.02 -29.57
C ALA A 163 -13.18 -12.07 -30.78
N MET A 164 -12.02 -11.45 -31.01
CA MET A 164 -11.80 -10.54 -32.15
C MET A 164 -11.56 -11.27 -33.47
N GLU A 165 -10.99 -12.48 -33.42
CA GLU A 165 -10.83 -13.34 -34.60
C GLU A 165 -12.17 -13.98 -35.02
N SER A 166 -13.12 -14.11 -34.10
CA SER A 166 -14.48 -14.58 -34.38
C SER A 166 -15.39 -13.44 -34.88
N THR A 167 -15.88 -13.55 -36.11
CA THR A 167 -16.95 -12.68 -36.64
C THR A 167 -18.22 -13.52 -36.77
N PRO A 168 -19.43 -13.12 -36.28
CA PRO A 168 -19.86 -11.80 -35.83
C PRO A 168 -20.35 -11.74 -34.36
N VAL A 169 -20.00 -10.62 -33.71
CA VAL A 169 -20.84 -9.75 -32.86
C VAL A 169 -22.23 -10.32 -32.52
N ASN A 170 -22.37 -11.20 -31.51
CA ASN A 170 -23.69 -11.39 -30.90
C ASN A 170 -23.77 -11.94 -29.47
N THR A 171 -22.67 -12.10 -28.73
CA THR A 171 -22.78 -12.61 -27.35
C THR A 171 -21.91 -11.91 -26.30
N TRP A 172 -21.07 -10.93 -26.67
CA TRP A 172 -20.24 -10.18 -25.73
C TRP A 172 -20.69 -8.72 -25.57
N ILE A 173 -21.95 -8.53 -25.15
CA ILE A 173 -22.43 -7.27 -24.54
C ILE A 173 -22.45 -7.46 -23.02
N MET A 174 -21.29 -7.72 -22.40
CA MET A 174 -21.22 -7.83 -20.93
C MET A 174 -20.07 -7.03 -20.31
N MET A 175 -19.07 -6.58 -21.08
CA MET A 175 -18.02 -5.69 -20.56
C MET A 175 -17.86 -4.48 -21.46
N THR A 176 -17.94 -3.31 -20.85
CA THR A 176 -17.63 -2.03 -21.49
C THR A 176 -16.13 -1.96 -21.82
N PRO A 177 -15.71 -1.17 -22.84
CA PRO A 177 -14.29 -0.92 -23.10
C PRO A 177 -13.53 -0.43 -21.86
N GLU A 178 -14.20 0.33 -20.98
CA GLU A 178 -13.62 0.84 -19.75
C GLU A 178 -13.28 -0.28 -18.74
N GLU A 179 -14.13 -1.30 -18.60
CA GLU A 179 -13.88 -2.45 -17.72
C GLU A 179 -12.74 -3.32 -18.25
N VAL A 180 -12.69 -3.48 -19.56
CA VAL A 180 -11.62 -4.19 -20.26
C VAL A 180 -10.29 -3.44 -20.10
N ALA A 181 -10.28 -2.13 -20.35
CA ALA A 181 -9.12 -1.28 -20.19
C ALA A 181 -8.64 -1.27 -18.73
N ARG A 182 -9.54 -1.19 -17.74
CA ARG A 182 -9.20 -1.29 -16.31
C ARG A 182 -8.54 -2.62 -15.95
N ARG A 183 -9.08 -3.74 -16.44
CA ARG A 183 -8.50 -5.07 -16.18
C ARG A 183 -7.13 -5.22 -16.83
N ALA A 184 -7.00 -4.84 -18.10
CA ALA A 184 -5.71 -4.93 -18.78
C ALA A 184 -4.66 -3.96 -18.20
N PHE A 185 -5.07 -2.76 -17.79
CA PHE A 185 -4.21 -1.82 -17.06
C PHE A 185 -3.75 -2.40 -15.72
N ALA A 186 -4.61 -3.10 -14.98
CA ALA A 186 -4.22 -3.77 -13.74
C ALA A 186 -3.17 -4.87 -13.97
N VAL A 187 -3.25 -5.60 -15.08
CA VAL A 187 -2.24 -6.60 -15.48
C VAL A 187 -0.91 -5.93 -15.78
N VAL A 188 -0.91 -4.92 -16.65
CA VAL A 188 0.30 -4.15 -17.03
C VAL A 188 0.95 -3.54 -15.78
N LEU A 189 0.15 -2.95 -14.89
CA LEU A 189 0.64 -2.38 -13.64
C LEU A 189 1.28 -3.44 -12.74
N ARG A 190 0.66 -4.62 -12.58
CA ARG A 190 1.23 -5.72 -11.78
C ARG A 190 2.54 -6.25 -12.36
N ALA A 191 2.61 -6.44 -13.67
CA ALA A 191 3.84 -6.89 -14.34
C ALA A 191 4.96 -5.84 -14.24
N THR A 192 4.61 -4.56 -14.35
CA THR A 192 5.55 -3.43 -14.15
C THR A 192 6.06 -3.40 -12.70
N GLN A 193 5.16 -3.51 -11.72
CA GLN A 193 5.52 -3.56 -10.30
C GLN A 193 6.43 -4.75 -9.98
N LEU A 194 6.15 -5.92 -10.56
CA LEU A 194 6.99 -7.11 -10.40
C LEU A 194 8.39 -6.87 -10.98
N THR A 195 8.49 -6.33 -12.18
CA THR A 195 9.77 -6.00 -12.83
C THR A 195 10.59 -5.05 -11.96
N TYR A 196 9.97 -3.96 -11.49
CA TYR A 196 10.64 -3.00 -10.60
C TYR A 196 11.11 -3.67 -9.29
N LYS A 197 10.27 -4.54 -8.71
CA LYS A 197 10.61 -5.27 -7.48
C LYS A 197 11.77 -6.24 -7.68
N LEU A 198 11.83 -6.95 -8.81
CA LEU A 198 12.91 -7.88 -9.14
C LEU A 198 14.23 -7.12 -9.35
N ARG A 199 14.19 -6.02 -10.12
CA ARG A 199 15.33 -5.14 -10.35
C ARG A 199 15.89 -4.59 -9.06
N TRP A 200 15.04 -3.92 -8.28
CA TRP A 200 15.44 -3.27 -7.05
C TRP A 200 15.89 -4.30 -6.00
N GLY A 201 15.27 -5.48 -5.98
CA GLY A 201 15.71 -6.59 -5.16
C GLY A 201 17.08 -7.14 -5.56
N ALA A 202 17.38 -7.24 -6.85
CA ALA A 202 18.69 -7.62 -7.34
C ALA A 202 19.74 -6.56 -6.98
N ASP A 203 19.46 -5.27 -7.22
CA ASP A 203 20.34 -4.16 -6.86
C ASP A 203 20.64 -4.16 -5.34
N GLY A 204 19.63 -4.39 -4.50
CA GLY A 204 19.76 -4.39 -3.05
C GLY A 204 20.50 -5.61 -2.47
N LEU A 205 20.68 -6.67 -3.25
CA LEU A 205 21.46 -7.86 -2.89
C LEU A 205 22.84 -7.91 -3.57
N GLU A 206 23.07 -7.06 -4.57
CA GLU A 206 24.32 -7.00 -5.29
C GLU A 206 25.50 -6.64 -4.39
N GLY A 207 26.59 -7.41 -4.49
CA GLY A 207 27.79 -7.23 -3.66
C GLY A 207 27.67 -7.76 -2.23
N LYS A 208 26.55 -8.38 -1.82
CA LYS A 208 26.46 -9.13 -0.55
C LYS A 208 27.06 -10.53 -0.72
N ASP A 209 27.93 -10.92 0.21
CA ASP A 209 28.62 -12.22 0.18
C ASP A 209 27.64 -13.40 0.10
N GLY A 210 27.77 -14.23 -0.94
CA GLY A 210 26.99 -15.46 -1.12
C GLY A 210 25.61 -15.26 -1.75
N GLU A 211 25.24 -14.04 -2.14
CA GLU A 211 23.96 -13.72 -2.78
C GLU A 211 24.03 -13.73 -4.32
N GLU A 212 25.17 -14.05 -4.94
CA GLU A 212 25.38 -13.94 -6.39
C GLU A 212 24.41 -14.83 -7.20
N ALA A 213 24.10 -16.02 -6.67
CA ALA A 213 23.14 -16.92 -7.27
C ALA A 213 21.70 -16.35 -7.21
N VAL A 214 21.35 -15.68 -6.11
CA VAL A 214 20.04 -15.05 -5.93
C VAL A 214 19.91 -13.84 -6.86
N VAL A 215 20.91 -12.97 -6.90
CA VAL A 215 20.96 -11.80 -7.79
C VAL A 215 20.78 -12.23 -9.24
N ARG A 216 21.54 -13.22 -9.71
CA ARG A 216 21.40 -13.76 -11.08
C ARG A 216 19.99 -14.28 -11.35
N ALA A 217 19.42 -15.07 -10.44
CA ALA A 217 18.07 -15.61 -10.59
C ALA A 217 16.98 -14.51 -10.60
N LEU A 218 17.18 -13.41 -9.86
CA LEU A 218 16.29 -12.25 -9.89
C LEU A 218 16.39 -11.52 -11.23
N ARG A 219 17.60 -11.35 -11.79
CA ARG A 219 17.80 -10.73 -13.12
C ARG A 219 17.23 -11.56 -14.26
N GLU A 220 17.40 -12.88 -14.22
CA GLU A 220 16.80 -13.79 -15.21
C GLU A 220 15.27 -13.69 -15.19
N ARG A 221 14.69 -13.55 -13.99
CA ARG A 221 13.25 -13.31 -13.84
C ARG A 221 12.81 -11.94 -14.29
N GLU A 222 13.61 -10.91 -13.99
CA GLU A 222 13.35 -9.55 -14.45
C GLU A 222 13.23 -9.53 -15.97
N ALA A 223 14.19 -10.14 -16.68
CA ALA A 223 14.16 -10.24 -18.13
C ALA A 223 12.91 -11.01 -18.64
N ALA A 224 12.56 -12.12 -18.00
CA ALA A 224 11.34 -12.86 -18.35
C ALA A 224 10.06 -12.05 -18.10
N ALA A 225 10.03 -11.23 -17.04
CA ALA A 225 8.91 -10.34 -16.73
C ALA A 225 8.80 -9.17 -17.71
N GLU A 226 9.93 -8.60 -18.14
CA GLU A 226 9.96 -7.58 -19.19
C GLU A 226 9.46 -8.12 -20.52
N GLU A 227 9.90 -9.32 -20.92
CA GLU A 227 9.43 -9.94 -22.17
C GLU A 227 7.92 -10.20 -22.14
N GLU A 228 7.39 -10.66 -21.01
CA GLU A 228 5.94 -10.85 -20.84
C GLU A 228 5.18 -9.52 -20.82
N LEU A 229 5.73 -8.49 -20.17
CA LEU A 229 5.14 -7.14 -20.15
C LEU A 229 5.05 -6.56 -21.57
N ASP A 230 6.09 -6.74 -22.38
CA ASP A 230 6.10 -6.34 -23.79
C ASP A 230 5.05 -7.11 -24.59
N ARG A 231 4.91 -8.43 -24.35
CA ARG A 231 3.87 -9.25 -25.01
C ARG A 231 2.47 -8.79 -24.64
N VAL A 232 2.17 -8.57 -23.36
CA VAL A 232 0.86 -8.09 -22.89
C VAL A 232 0.57 -6.68 -23.41
N SER A 233 1.57 -5.80 -23.42
CA SER A 233 1.43 -4.42 -23.93
C SER A 233 1.17 -4.40 -25.44
N ALA A 234 1.85 -5.26 -26.21
CA ALA A 234 1.60 -5.42 -27.63
C ALA A 234 0.18 -5.94 -27.91
N VAL A 235 -0.32 -6.89 -27.12
CA VAL A 235 -1.71 -7.35 -27.27
C VAL A 235 -2.69 -6.25 -26.85
N PHE A 236 -2.41 -5.51 -25.78
CA PHE A 236 -3.23 -4.36 -25.38
C PHE A 236 -3.36 -3.34 -26.51
N ASP A 237 -2.24 -2.92 -27.11
CA ASP A 237 -2.22 -1.95 -28.19
C ASP A 237 -2.89 -2.47 -29.47
N ALA A 238 -2.74 -3.77 -29.77
CA ALA A 238 -3.35 -4.40 -30.95
C ALA A 238 -4.85 -4.70 -30.80
N THR A 239 -5.37 -4.79 -29.56
CA THR A 239 -6.71 -5.33 -29.27
C THR A 239 -7.61 -4.29 -28.63
N ILE A 240 -7.14 -3.62 -27.57
CA ILE A 240 -7.95 -2.66 -26.80
C ILE A 240 -8.12 -1.35 -27.55
N ARG A 241 -7.05 -0.78 -28.10
CA ARG A 241 -7.15 0.51 -28.81
C ARG A 241 -8.09 0.43 -30.03
N PRO A 242 -8.04 -0.64 -30.86
CA PRO A 242 -8.99 -0.78 -31.96
C PRO A 242 -10.41 -1.06 -31.47
N TYR A 243 -10.60 -1.79 -30.37
CA TYR A 243 -11.91 -2.03 -29.76
C TYR A 243 -12.54 -0.74 -29.23
N GLU A 244 -11.76 0.12 -28.55
CA GLU A 244 -12.20 1.45 -28.12
C GLU A 244 -12.63 2.31 -29.31
N ALA A 245 -11.86 2.28 -30.40
CA ALA A 245 -12.17 3.01 -31.63
C ALA A 245 -13.47 2.48 -32.30
N TRP A 246 -13.62 1.15 -32.41
CA TRP A 246 -14.82 0.52 -32.94
C TRP A 246 -16.06 0.80 -32.07
N TYR A 247 -15.94 0.67 -30.76
CA TYR A 247 -17.03 0.94 -29.82
C TYR A 247 -17.47 2.41 -29.89
N ALA A 248 -16.52 3.34 -29.96
CA ALA A 248 -16.81 4.76 -30.16
C ALA A 248 -17.51 5.03 -31.50
N GLN A 249 -17.19 4.28 -32.55
CA GLN A 249 -17.86 4.37 -33.85
C GLN A 249 -19.29 3.82 -33.81
N VAL A 250 -19.50 2.60 -33.30
CA VAL A 250 -20.83 1.98 -33.21
C VAL A 250 -21.77 2.78 -32.31
N ASN A 251 -21.25 3.35 -31.22
CA ASN A 251 -22.05 4.16 -30.30
C ASN A 251 -22.30 5.59 -30.81
N LYS A 252 -21.47 6.11 -31.72
CA LYS A 252 -21.77 7.32 -32.51
C LYS A 252 -22.84 7.07 -33.57
N GLU A 253 -22.86 5.86 -34.15
CA GLU A 253 -23.80 5.45 -35.20
C GLU A 253 -25.14 4.93 -34.66
N ALA A 254 -25.31 4.83 -33.35
CA ALA A 254 -26.59 4.58 -32.69
C ALA A 254 -27.26 5.92 -32.29
N PRO A 255 -27.98 6.62 -33.20
CA PRO A 255 -28.80 7.72 -32.75
C PRO A 255 -29.87 7.14 -31.83
N VAL A 256 -29.80 7.49 -30.55
CA VAL A 256 -30.95 7.41 -29.66
C VAL A 256 -31.98 8.37 -30.26
N LYS A 257 -32.80 7.88 -31.20
CA LYS A 257 -34.04 8.54 -31.60
C LYS A 257 -34.90 8.53 -30.35
N LYS A 258 -34.83 9.62 -29.57
CA LYS A 258 -35.95 10.00 -28.72
C LYS A 258 -37.15 10.04 -29.65
N ARG A 259 -38.07 9.08 -29.50
CA ARG A 259 -39.38 9.20 -30.15
C ARG A 259 -39.93 10.56 -29.71
N PRO A 260 -40.39 11.41 -30.63
CA PRO A 260 -41.19 12.56 -30.22
C PRO A 260 -42.32 12.03 -29.35
N SER A 261 -42.60 12.70 -28.23
CA SER A 261 -43.86 12.48 -27.53
C SER A 261 -44.98 12.63 -28.58
N PRO A 262 -45.93 11.70 -28.65
CA PRO A 262 -47.00 11.79 -29.65
C PRO A 262 -47.70 13.13 -29.47
N GLU A 263 -47.86 13.86 -30.57
CA GLU A 263 -48.62 15.10 -30.63
C GLU A 263 -50.03 14.79 -30.13
N THR A 264 -50.43 15.44 -29.04
CA THR A 264 -51.80 15.44 -28.57
C THR A 264 -52.61 16.28 -29.54
N GLU A 265 -53.43 15.64 -30.36
CA GLU A 265 -54.60 16.28 -30.97
C GLU A 265 -55.56 16.67 -29.85
N GLU A 266 -56.02 17.93 -29.87
CA GLU A 266 -56.95 18.48 -28.89
C GLU A 266 -58.34 17.83 -29.00
N GLU A 267 -58.87 17.51 -27.81
CA GLU A 267 -60.25 17.18 -27.38
C GLU A 267 -61.33 16.85 -28.42
N GLU A 268 -61.92 15.66 -28.27
CA GLU A 268 -63.38 15.55 -28.21
C GLU A 268 -63.80 14.47 -27.19
N ASP A 269 -64.85 14.81 -26.46
CA ASP A 269 -65.44 14.13 -25.30
C ASP A 269 -65.59 12.61 -25.42
N LEU A 270 -65.40 11.90 -24.29
CA LEU A 270 -66.32 10.87 -23.76
C LEU A 270 -65.78 10.29 -22.44
N GLU A 271 -66.56 10.47 -21.36
CA GLU A 271 -66.38 9.87 -20.05
C GLU A 271 -66.32 8.34 -20.08
N GLY A 272 -65.32 7.73 -19.43
CA GLY A 272 -65.22 6.29 -19.18
C GLY A 272 -64.26 5.98 -18.02
N PRO A 273 -64.51 4.95 -17.19
CA PRO A 273 -64.10 4.94 -15.79
C PRO A 273 -62.59 4.69 -15.59
N ARG A 274 -62.00 5.49 -14.68
CA ARG A 274 -60.61 5.38 -14.22
C ARG A 274 -60.31 4.01 -13.60
N GLN A 275 -59.70 3.10 -14.35
CA GLN A 275 -59.08 1.89 -13.77
C GLN A 275 -57.72 2.24 -13.15
N ARG A 276 -57.71 2.54 -11.85
CA ARG A 276 -56.48 2.54 -11.04
C ARG A 276 -56.06 1.09 -10.77
N ARG A 277 -55.14 0.54 -11.57
CA ARG A 277 -54.40 -0.67 -11.15
C ARG A 277 -53.31 -0.29 -10.15
N ARG A 278 -53.65 -0.32 -8.86
CA ARG A 278 -52.68 -0.57 -7.79
C ARG A 278 -52.46 -2.08 -7.71
N MET A 279 -51.22 -2.55 -7.78
CA MET A 279 -50.84 -3.82 -7.17
C MET A 279 -49.74 -3.54 -6.15
N PHE A 280 -50.09 -3.65 -4.88
CA PHE A 280 -49.17 -3.88 -3.77
C PHE A 280 -49.26 -5.38 -3.38
N PRO A 281 -48.23 -5.95 -2.73
CA PRO A 281 -47.89 -7.37 -2.77
C PRO A 281 -48.41 -8.20 -1.58
N ALA A 282 -48.05 -9.50 -1.61
CA ALA A 282 -48.23 -10.58 -0.62
C ALA A 282 -49.61 -11.26 -0.64
N GLY A 283 -49.77 -12.57 -0.51
CA GLY A 283 -48.91 -13.68 -0.14
C GLY A 283 -49.83 -14.85 0.26
N GLU A 284 -49.34 -16.08 0.09
CA GLU A 284 -49.76 -17.34 0.70
C GLU A 284 -51.17 -17.95 0.49
N ASP A 285 -51.09 -19.28 0.32
CA ASP A 285 -52.01 -20.37 0.60
C ASP A 285 -53.13 -20.80 -0.38
N SER A 286 -52.90 -22.02 -0.87
CA SER A 286 -53.84 -22.92 -1.57
C SER A 286 -55.00 -23.34 -0.64
N PRO A 287 -56.14 -23.85 -1.16
CA PRO A 287 -56.22 -25.30 -1.41
C PRO A 287 -57.15 -25.74 -2.56
N GLY A 288 -56.74 -26.83 -3.23
CA GLY A 288 -57.52 -28.08 -3.41
C GLY A 288 -58.77 -28.17 -4.31
N THR A 289 -58.75 -29.24 -5.14
CA THR A 289 -59.89 -30.10 -5.61
C THR A 289 -60.82 -29.47 -6.67
N GLU A 290 -61.33 -30.10 -7.75
CA GLU A 290 -61.48 -31.45 -8.33
C GLU A 290 -61.42 -31.26 -9.88
N TYR A 291 -60.89 -32.16 -10.71
CA TYR A 291 -61.43 -33.47 -11.14
C TYR A 291 -60.31 -34.38 -11.65
#